data_AF-A0A096AUF8-F1
#
_entry.id   AF-A0A096AUF8-F1
#
_cell.length_a   1.000
_cell.length_b   1.000
_cell.length_c   1.000
_cell.angle_alpha   90.00
_cell.angle_beta   90.00
_cell.angle_gamma   90.00
#
_symmetry.space_group_name_H-M   'P 1'
#
loop_
_entity.id
_entity.type
_entity.pdbx_description
1 polymer ?
#
loop_
_entity_poly.entity_id
_entity_poly.type
_entity_poly.pdbx_seq_one_letter_code
_entity_poly.pdbx_strand_id
1 'polypeptide(L)'
;MAQICTTKEQSHKLIELGISTYTADMTLQEYINPETEDKEVAEIAGYGMDGVAAWSLGALVKLMPDTIILDDRSCCGLSILNIGVYYRSLTGLDIIQGYEEDNIFENCVRMIAWLVNHGYIQSNLNKND
;
A
#
# COMPACT_ATOMS: atom_id res chain seq x y z
N MET A 1 0.27 -19.90 3.25
CA MET A 1 0.49 -18.90 4.32
C MET A 1 -0.46 -17.75 4.06
N ALA A 2 -1.13 -17.20 5.08
CA ALA A 2 -1.90 -15.98 4.88
C ALA A 2 -0.94 -14.78 4.84
N GLN A 3 -1.08 -13.90 3.85
CA GLN A 3 -0.31 -12.66 3.78
C GLN A 3 -0.80 -11.70 4.87
N ILE A 4 0.13 -11.09 5.61
CA ILE A 4 -0.18 -10.16 6.72
C ILE A 4 0.25 -8.72 6.44
N CYS A 5 1.17 -8.52 5.49
CA CYS A 5 1.65 -7.23 5.01
C CYS A 5 2.06 -7.32 3.54
N THR A 6 2.36 -6.18 2.91
CA THR A 6 2.89 -6.11 1.55
C THR A 6 4.13 -6.98 1.36
N THR A 7 4.28 -7.57 0.18
CA THR A 7 5.56 -8.19 -0.23
C THR A 7 6.61 -7.11 -0.50
N LYS A 8 7.88 -7.51 -0.72
CA LYS A 8 8.96 -6.58 -1.11
C LYS A 8 8.59 -5.83 -2.39
N GLU A 9 8.07 -6.54 -3.39
CA GLU A 9 7.64 -5.96 -4.68
C GLU A 9 6.48 -4.98 -4.52
N GLN A 10 5.47 -5.33 -3.72
CA GLN A 10 4.34 -4.43 -3.44
C GLN A 10 4.78 -3.18 -2.69
N SER A 11 5.71 -3.34 -1.74
CA SER A 11 6.28 -2.23 -0.98
C SER A 11 7.06 -1.27 -1.89
N HIS A 12 7.87 -1.79 -2.82
CA HIS A 12 8.57 -0.97 -3.80
C HIS A 12 7.60 -0.19 -4.69
N LYS A 13 6.51 -0.81 -5.18
CA LYS A 13 5.47 -0.09 -5.96
C LYS A 13 4.90 1.10 -5.19
N LEU A 14 4.61 0.96 -3.90
CA LEU A 14 4.08 2.06 -3.08
C LEU A 14 5.11 3.18 -2.89
N ILE A 15 6.38 2.83 -2.68
CA ILE A 15 7.47 3.80 -2.57
C ILE A 15 7.68 4.54 -3.88
N GLU A 16 7.63 3.85 -5.02
CA GLU A 16 7.72 4.43 -6.37
C GLU A 16 6.53 5.36 -6.69
N LEU A 17 5.36 5.13 -6.09
CA LEU A 17 4.22 6.04 -6.13
C LEU A 17 4.39 7.26 -5.21
N GLY A 18 5.48 7.33 -4.44
CA GLY A 18 5.79 8.40 -3.48
C GLY A 18 5.00 8.33 -2.19
N ILE A 19 4.47 7.15 -1.83
CA ILE A 19 3.90 6.93 -0.50
C ILE A 19 5.02 7.00 0.54
N SER A 20 4.82 7.82 1.57
CA SER A 20 5.80 8.01 2.63
C SER A 20 6.02 6.71 3.40
N THR A 21 7.27 6.28 3.56
CA THR A 21 7.65 5.09 4.36
C THR A 21 7.24 5.23 5.83
N TYR A 22 7.03 6.44 6.34
CA TYR A 22 6.50 6.68 7.69
C TYR A 22 5.03 6.26 7.87
N THR A 23 4.33 5.93 6.79
CA THR A 23 2.97 5.37 6.86
C THR A 23 2.96 3.85 7.00
N ALA A 24 4.11 3.20 6.83
CA ALA A 24 4.27 1.78 7.07
C ALA A 24 4.25 1.49 8.58
N ASP A 25 3.63 0.39 8.96
CA ASP A 25 3.56 -0.11 10.34
C ASP A 25 4.42 -1.37 10.56
N MET A 26 5.07 -1.86 9.51
CA MET A 26 5.94 -3.03 9.52
C MET A 26 7.22 -2.79 8.73
N THR A 27 8.18 -3.69 8.89
CA THR A 27 9.44 -3.68 8.14
C THR A 27 9.81 -5.11 7.78
N LEU A 28 10.08 -5.37 6.50
CA LEU A 28 10.63 -6.64 6.02
C LEU A 28 12.14 -6.63 6.20
N GLN A 29 12.63 -7.60 6.97
CA GLN A 29 14.06 -7.83 7.16
C GLN A 29 14.47 -9.10 6.44
N GLU A 30 15.62 -9.06 5.78
CA GLU A 30 16.23 -10.26 5.24
C GLU A 30 16.79 -11.07 6.41
N TYR A 31 16.45 -12.35 6.47
CA TYR A 31 16.97 -13.22 7.50
C TYR A 31 18.42 -13.55 7.17
N ILE A 32 19.33 -13.04 7.99
CA ILE A 32 20.74 -13.40 7.93
C ILE A 32 20.95 -14.59 8.85
N ASN A 33 21.43 -15.70 8.29
CA ASN A 33 21.77 -16.88 9.07
C ASN A 33 23.13 -16.69 9.73
N PRO A 34 23.20 -16.54 11.07
CA PRO A 34 24.45 -16.28 11.79
C PRO A 34 25.40 -17.49 11.79
N GLU A 35 24.96 -18.68 11.35
CA GLU A 35 25.82 -19.86 11.21
C GLU A 35 26.59 -19.88 9.89
N THR A 36 26.10 -19.18 8.87
CA THR A 36 26.69 -19.17 7.51
C THR A 36 27.27 -17.82 7.10
N GLU A 37 26.87 -16.75 7.76
CA GLU A 37 27.39 -15.40 7.52
C GLU A 37 28.24 -14.92 8.70
N ASP A 38 29.25 -14.09 8.41
CA ASP A 38 30.15 -13.55 9.43
C ASP A 38 29.34 -12.86 10.54
N LYS A 39 29.64 -13.21 11.80
CA LYS A 39 28.93 -12.67 12.97
C LYS A 39 28.91 -11.15 13.01
N GLU A 40 29.96 -10.51 12.50
CA GLU A 40 30.06 -9.05 12.39
C GLU A 40 29.07 -8.48 11.35
N VAL A 41 28.83 -9.18 10.24
CA VAL A 41 27.81 -8.83 9.23
C VAL A 41 26.41 -9.06 9.79
N ALA A 42 26.18 -10.16 10.51
CA ALA A 42 24.91 -10.46 11.16
C ALA A 42 24.58 -9.46 12.29
N GLU A 43 25.58 -8.99 13.04
CA GLU A 43 25.39 -7.95 14.07
C GLU A 43 25.17 -6.56 13.48
N ILE A 44 25.87 -6.21 12.38
CA ILE A 44 25.67 -4.94 11.67
C ILE A 44 24.29 -4.89 10.99
N ALA A 45 23.89 -5.97 10.30
CA ALA A 45 22.65 -6.01 9.54
C ALA A 45 21.43 -6.46 10.38
N GLY A 46 21.65 -7.18 11.48
CA GLY A 46 20.60 -7.78 12.31
C GLY A 46 19.90 -6.85 13.30
N TYR A 47 20.39 -5.61 13.50
CA TYR A 47 19.78 -4.68 14.47
C TYR A 47 19.64 -3.25 13.93
N GLY A 48 19.03 -3.13 12.76
CA GLY A 48 18.31 -1.92 12.38
C GLY A 48 19.11 -0.97 11.50
N MET A 49 18.71 -0.91 10.23
CA MET A 49 18.43 0.32 9.47
C MET A 49 18.08 0.04 8.01
N ASP A 50 18.30 -1.18 7.50
CA ASP A 50 18.19 -1.49 6.05
C ASP A 50 16.93 -2.29 5.64
N GLY A 51 15.96 -2.44 6.54
CA GLY A 51 14.73 -3.17 6.24
C GLY A 51 13.81 -2.41 5.27
N VAL A 52 13.08 -3.13 4.42
CA VAL A 52 12.11 -2.53 3.49
C VAL A 52 10.81 -2.22 4.23
N ALA A 53 10.35 -0.97 4.18
CA ALA A 53 9.06 -0.57 4.75
C ALA A 53 7.93 -1.45 4.21
N ALA A 54 7.04 -1.93 5.07
CA ALA A 54 5.90 -2.75 4.66
C ALA A 54 4.63 -2.33 5.38
N TRP A 55 3.50 -2.48 4.68
CA TRP A 55 2.19 -2.08 5.18
C TRP A 55 1.36 -3.30 5.48
N SER A 56 0.86 -3.41 6.71
CA SER A 56 -0.24 -4.31 7.02
C SER A 56 -1.48 -3.92 6.21
N LEU A 57 -2.47 -4.81 6.16
CA LEU A 57 -3.75 -4.48 5.52
C LEU A 57 -4.37 -3.23 6.16
N GLY A 58 -4.32 -3.09 7.49
CA GLY A 58 -4.84 -1.92 8.20
C GLY A 58 -4.16 -0.62 7.78
N ALA A 59 -2.83 -0.65 7.59
CA ALA A 59 -2.09 0.52 7.12
C ALA A 59 -2.43 0.87 5.66
N LEU A 60 -2.60 -0.12 4.78
CA LEU A 60 -3.07 0.10 3.40
C LEU A 60 -4.47 0.73 3.37
N VAL A 61 -5.41 0.23 4.18
CA VAL A 61 -6.76 0.80 4.26
C VAL A 61 -6.70 2.26 4.70
N LYS A 62 -5.85 2.59 5.67
CA LYS A 62 -5.69 3.96 6.17
C LYS A 62 -5.12 4.94 5.14
N LEU A 63 -4.40 4.46 4.12
CA LEU A 63 -3.92 5.31 3.02
C LEU A 63 -5.05 5.72 2.08
N MET A 64 -6.12 4.91 1.97
CA MET A 64 -7.22 5.17 1.06
C MET A 64 -8.27 6.07 1.73
N PRO A 65 -8.76 7.14 1.07
CA PRO A 65 -9.81 7.97 1.64
C PRO A 65 -11.14 7.22 1.74
N ASP A 66 -11.87 7.36 2.84
CA ASP A 66 -13.19 6.71 3.00
C ASP A 66 -14.19 7.15 1.92
N THR A 67 -14.03 8.37 1.39
CA THR A 67 -14.87 8.94 0.35
C THR A 67 -14.04 9.75 -0.63
N ILE A 68 -14.29 9.58 -1.93
CA ILE A 68 -13.82 10.47 -3.00
C ILE A 68 -15.00 11.28 -3.54
N ILE A 69 -14.69 12.47 -4.07
CA ILE A 69 -15.67 13.36 -4.71
C ILE A 69 -15.25 13.50 -6.17
N LEU A 70 -16.16 13.16 -7.08
CA LEU A 70 -15.94 13.27 -8.52
C LEU A 70 -16.20 14.71 -9.01
N ASP A 71 -15.83 15.01 -10.26
CA ASP A 71 -16.02 16.33 -10.88
C ASP A 71 -17.48 16.78 -10.94
N ASP A 72 -18.42 15.84 -11.08
CA ASP A 72 -19.86 16.08 -11.06
C ASP A 72 -20.44 16.26 -9.63
N ARG A 73 -19.56 16.25 -8.61
CA ARG A 73 -19.85 16.31 -7.17
C ARG A 73 -20.51 15.06 -6.60
N SER A 74 -20.56 13.96 -7.36
CA SER A 74 -20.98 12.67 -6.82
C SER A 74 -19.97 12.19 -5.77
N CYS A 75 -20.47 11.69 -4.64
CA CYS A 75 -19.65 11.11 -3.58
C CYS A 75 -19.58 9.60 -3.73
N CYS A 76 -18.39 9.03 -3.59
CA CYS A 76 -18.17 7.59 -3.72
C CYS A 76 -17.45 7.05 -2.49
N GLY A 77 -17.99 5.99 -1.89
CA GLY A 77 -17.45 5.38 -0.68
C GLY A 77 -16.50 4.22 -0.98
N LEU A 78 -15.45 4.11 -0.16
CA LEU A 78 -14.56 2.95 -0.15
C LEU A 78 -15.31 1.70 0.31
N SER A 79 -15.01 0.57 -0.30
CA SER A 79 -15.56 -0.72 0.08
C SER A 79 -14.56 -1.82 -0.14
N ILE A 80 -14.33 -2.59 0.92
CA ILE A 80 -13.35 -3.68 0.95
C ILE A 80 -14.09 -4.98 1.22
N LEU A 81 -13.97 -5.91 0.29
CA LEU A 81 -14.53 -7.25 0.35
C LEU A 81 -13.39 -8.26 0.18
N ASN A 82 -13.60 -9.50 0.59
CA ASN A 82 -12.59 -10.55 0.40
C ASN A 82 -12.19 -10.74 -1.08
N ILE A 83 -13.09 -10.39 -2.01
CA ILE A 83 -12.89 -10.51 -3.45
C ILE A 83 -12.24 -9.27 -4.08
N GLY A 84 -12.24 -8.11 -3.42
CA GLY A 84 -11.83 -6.88 -4.09
C GLY A 84 -11.99 -5.59 -3.28
N VAL A 85 -11.43 -4.52 -3.83
CA VAL A 85 -11.48 -3.15 -3.29
C VAL A 85 -12.15 -2.25 -4.32
N TYR A 86 -13.11 -1.43 -3.88
CA TYR A 86 -13.94 -0.61 -4.77
C TYR A 86 -14.19 0.79 -4.21
N TYR A 87 -14.34 1.76 -5.11
CA TYR A 87 -15.11 2.97 -4.86
C TYR A 87 -16.45 2.87 -5.58
N ARG A 88 -17.53 3.06 -4.82
CA ARG A 88 -18.90 2.95 -5.33
C ARG A 88 -19.68 4.22 -5.04
N SER A 89 -20.56 4.60 -5.96
CA SER A 89 -21.46 5.73 -5.75
C SER A 89 -22.25 5.53 -4.45
N LEU A 90 -22.33 6.57 -3.62
CA LEU A 90 -23.13 6.55 -2.39
C LEU A 90 -24.63 6.77 -2.67
N THR A 91 -24.99 7.24 -3.86
CA THR A 91 -26.37 7.54 -4.26
C THR A 91 -26.91 6.59 -5.32
N GLY A 92 -26.12 5.61 -5.76
CA GLY A 92 -26.45 4.67 -6.83
C GLY A 92 -25.78 3.31 -6.64
N LEU A 93 -25.78 2.49 -7.70
CA LEU A 93 -25.15 1.16 -7.71
C LEU A 93 -23.84 1.13 -8.52
N ASP A 94 -23.43 2.27 -9.07
CA ASP A 94 -22.29 2.34 -9.97
C ASP A 94 -20.97 2.11 -9.22
N ILE A 95 -20.13 1.25 -9.79
CA ILE A 95 -18.73 1.08 -9.39
C ILE A 95 -17.91 2.07 -10.21
N ILE A 96 -17.27 3.02 -9.53
CA ILE A 96 -16.41 4.00 -10.18
C ILE A 96 -15.04 3.39 -10.50
N GLN A 97 -14.50 2.65 -9.54
CA GLN A 97 -13.27 1.90 -9.70
C GLN A 97 -13.32 0.64 -8.84
N GLY A 98 -12.77 -0.46 -9.34
CA GLY A 98 -12.64 -1.72 -8.62
C GLY A 98 -11.41 -2.51 -9.05
N TYR A 99 -10.86 -3.30 -8.15
CA TYR A 99 -9.83 -4.31 -8.44
C TYR A 99 -10.19 -5.62 -7.73
N GLU A 100 -10.09 -6.73 -8.47
CA GLU A 100 -10.43 -8.11 -8.05
C GLU A 100 -9.31 -9.08 -8.43
N GLU A 101 -8.07 -8.72 -8.11
CA GLU A 101 -6.87 -9.53 -8.27
C GLU A 101 -6.84 -10.71 -7.28
N ASP A 102 -5.85 -11.60 -7.45
CA ASP A 102 -5.67 -12.83 -6.70
C ASP A 102 -5.65 -12.67 -5.17
N ASN A 103 -5.30 -11.49 -4.65
CA ASN A 103 -5.28 -11.23 -3.23
C ASN A 103 -5.61 -9.76 -2.88
N ILE A 104 -6.05 -9.56 -1.63
CA ILE A 104 -6.49 -8.25 -1.14
C ILE A 104 -5.37 -7.20 -1.11
N PHE A 105 -4.12 -7.59 -0.90
CA PHE A 105 -2.99 -6.66 -0.88
C PHE A 105 -2.74 -6.08 -2.26
N GLU A 106 -2.79 -6.89 -3.32
CA GLU A 106 -2.66 -6.40 -4.69
C GLU A 106 -3.82 -5.46 -5.06
N ASN A 107 -5.04 -5.77 -4.63
CA ASN A 107 -6.20 -4.89 -4.81
C ASN A 107 -6.00 -3.53 -4.12
N CYS A 108 -5.52 -3.52 -2.88
CA CYS A 108 -5.19 -2.29 -2.16
C CYS A 108 -4.07 -1.51 -2.85
N VAL A 109 -2.98 -2.16 -3.26
CA VAL A 109 -1.84 -1.50 -3.93
C VAL A 109 -2.29 -0.86 -5.25
N ARG A 110 -3.08 -1.56 -6.06
CA ARG A 110 -3.63 -1.02 -7.30
C ARG A 110 -4.63 0.12 -7.07
N MET A 111 -5.46 0.02 -6.03
CA MET A 111 -6.38 1.10 -5.67
C MET A 111 -5.62 2.35 -5.21
N ILE A 112 -4.59 2.21 -4.39
CA ILE A 112 -3.73 3.32 -3.97
C ILE A 112 -3.04 3.95 -5.20
N ALA A 113 -2.51 3.14 -6.12
CA ALA A 113 -1.93 3.64 -7.37
C ALA A 113 -2.94 4.46 -8.18
N TRP A 114 -4.17 3.96 -8.33
CA TRP A 114 -5.24 4.70 -9.00
C TRP A 114 -5.56 6.02 -8.29
N LEU A 115 -5.68 6.00 -6.96
CA LEU A 115 -5.96 7.20 -6.15
C LEU A 115 -4.87 8.26 -6.26
N VAL A 116 -3.59 7.86 -6.25
CA VAL A 116 -2.46 8.76 -6.46
C VAL A 116 -2.52 9.38 -7.86
N ASN A 117 -2.73 8.56 -8.90
CA ASN A 117 -2.77 9.01 -10.29
C ASN A 117 -3.93 9.97 -10.60
N HIS A 118 -5.02 9.89 -9.84
CA HIS A 118 -6.18 10.79 -9.96
C HIS A 118 -6.16 11.94 -8.95
N GLY A 119 -5.08 12.08 -8.16
CA GLY A 119 -4.89 13.20 -7.23
C GLY A 119 -5.71 13.12 -5.94
N TYR A 120 -6.30 11.97 -5.61
CA TYR A 120 -7.02 11.74 -4.35
C TYR A 120 -6.08 11.46 -3.16
N ILE A 121 -4.87 10.98 -3.44
CA ILE A 121 -3.79 10.87 -2.46
C ILE A 121 -2.64 11.78 -2.91
N GLN A 122 -2.11 12.59 -1.99
CA GLN A 122 -0.91 13.38 -2.28
C GLN A 122 0.33 12.48 -2.22
N SER A 123 1.09 12.47 -3.31
CA SER A 123 2.39 11.82 -3.40
C SER A 123 3.50 12.81 -3.04
N ASN A 124 4.55 12.32 -2.37
CA ASN A 124 5.75 13.11 -2.05
C ASN A 124 6.73 13.23 -3.23
N LEU A 125 6.40 12.68 -4.40
CA LEU A 125 7.18 12.92 -5.62
C LEU A 125 7.02 14.40 -5.98
N ASN A 126 8.12 15.15 -5.90
CA ASN A 126 8.17 16.58 -6.19
C ASN A 126 7.36 16.91 -7.45
N LYS A 127 6.29 17.69 -7.28
CA LYS A 127 5.66 18.44 -8.37
C LYS A 127 6.66 19.52 -8.76
N ASN A 128 7.57 19.18 -9.68
CA ASN A 128 8.32 20.17 -10.42
C ASN A 128 7.34 20.84 -11.38
N ASP A 129 6.64 21.87 -10.90
CA ASP A 129 6.04 22.92 -11.72
C ASP A 129 7.15 23.83 -12.30
#